data_AF-A0A0K1S9B4-F1
#
_entry.id   AF-A0A0K1S9B4-F1
#
_cell.length_a   1.000
_cell.length_b   1.000
_cell.length_c   1.000
_cell.angle_alpha   90.00
_cell.angle_beta   90.00
_cell.angle_gamma   90.00
#
_symmetry.space_group_name_H-M   'P 1'
#
loop_
_entity.id
_entity.type
_entity.pdbx_description
1 polymer ?
#
loop_
_entity_poly.entity_id
_entity_poly.type
_entity_poly.pdbx_seq_one_letter_code
_entity_poly.pdbx_strand_id
1 'polypeptide(L)'
;MSLEEGLKCLRLKDYPRAVELLEEYCQQSANFYSPLYVQAKMALARAYRGNHQRQQAIALALELENHLDQEVSQWAKRLLTIFGAEQKTIGITTNGVKSRSLPRQHDLHR
;
A
#
# COMPACT_ATOMS: atom_id res chain seq x y z
N MET A 1 -16.67 -17.01 -7.52
CA MET A 1 -16.50 -16.95 -6.04
C MET A 1 -17.03 -15.64 -5.48
N SER A 2 -17.35 -15.56 -4.19
CA SER A 2 -17.94 -14.36 -3.57
C SER A 2 -16.91 -13.58 -2.76
N LEU A 3 -16.78 -12.27 -3.03
CA LEU A 3 -15.99 -11.30 -2.24
C LEU A 3 -16.22 -11.45 -0.72
N GLU A 4 -17.45 -11.76 -0.34
CA GLU A 4 -17.87 -11.94 1.06
C GLU A 4 -17.14 -13.09 1.77
N GLU A 5 -16.86 -14.19 1.08
CA GLU A 5 -16.12 -15.33 1.65
C GLU A 5 -14.64 -14.97 1.88
N GLY A 6 -14.03 -14.25 0.93
CA GLY A 6 -12.67 -13.71 1.10
C GLY A 6 -12.57 -12.74 2.28
N LEU A 7 -13.57 -11.85 2.46
CA LEU A 7 -13.65 -10.96 3.62
C LEU A 7 -13.88 -11.72 4.94
N LYS A 8 -14.63 -12.82 4.90
CA LYS A 8 -14.86 -13.67 6.06
C LYS A 8 -13.56 -14.38 6.48
N CYS A 9 -12.81 -14.94 5.53
CA CYS A 9 -11.49 -15.52 5.79
C CYS A 9 -10.51 -14.48 6.37
N LEU A 10 -10.52 -13.24 5.87
CA LEU A 10 -9.75 -12.14 6.45
C LEU A 10 -10.10 -11.90 7.94
N ARG A 11 -11.38 -11.95 8.31
CA ARG A 11 -11.82 -11.83 9.72
C ARG A 11 -11.39 -13.02 10.58
N LEU A 12 -11.37 -14.21 9.99
CA LEU A 12 -10.91 -15.44 10.63
C LEU A 12 -9.37 -15.53 10.73
N LYS A 13 -8.64 -14.54 10.22
CA LYS A 13 -7.16 -14.55 10.07
C LYS A 13 -6.66 -15.67 9.15
N ASP A 14 -7.54 -16.24 8.33
CA ASP A 14 -7.22 -17.19 7.27
C ASP A 14 -6.73 -16.42 6.04
N TYR A 15 -5.56 -15.79 6.16
CA TYR A 15 -4.95 -15.03 5.09
C TYR A 15 -4.70 -15.82 3.79
N PRO A 16 -4.20 -17.08 3.80
CA PRO A 16 -3.97 -17.82 2.54
C PRO A 16 -5.26 -18.09 1.77
N ARG A 17 -6.32 -18.57 2.46
CA ARG A 17 -7.65 -18.76 1.83
C ARG A 17 -8.27 -17.44 1.37
N ALA A 18 -8.10 -16.37 2.16
CA ALA A 18 -8.60 -15.07 1.76
C ALA A 18 -7.92 -14.57 0.48
N VAL A 19 -6.61 -14.77 0.35
CA VAL A 19 -5.86 -14.44 -0.87
C VAL A 19 -6.43 -15.19 -2.06
N GLU A 20 -6.54 -16.52 -1.99
CA GLU A 20 -7.04 -17.33 -3.11
C GLU A 20 -8.45 -16.88 -3.55
N LEU A 21 -9.37 -16.71 -2.60
CA LEU A 21 -10.75 -16.31 -2.89
C LEU A 21 -10.85 -14.91 -3.51
N LEU A 22 -10.06 -13.96 -2.99
CA LEU A 22 -10.05 -12.58 -3.49
C LEU A 22 -9.33 -12.46 -4.82
N GLU A 23 -8.27 -13.23 -5.05
CA GLU A 23 -7.51 -13.28 -6.31
C GLU A 23 -8.37 -13.90 -7.41
N GLU A 24 -9.07 -15.00 -7.14
CA GLU A 24 -9.98 -15.64 -8.09
C GLU A 24 -11.15 -14.72 -8.46
N TYR A 25 -11.73 -14.01 -7.49
CA TYR A 25 -12.75 -12.98 -7.76
C TYR A 25 -12.21 -11.85 -8.65
N CYS A 26 -10.95 -11.46 -8.44
CA CYS A 26 -10.26 -10.44 -9.22
C CYS A 26 -9.98 -10.91 -10.66
N GLN A 27 -9.67 -12.20 -10.87
CA GLN A 27 -9.48 -12.79 -12.19
C GLN A 27 -10.80 -12.99 -12.95
N GLN A 28 -11.87 -13.36 -12.25
CA GLN A 28 -13.20 -13.56 -12.85
C GLN A 28 -13.94 -12.26 -13.16
N SER A 29 -13.60 -11.16 -12.47
CA SER A 29 -14.25 -9.86 -12.68
C SER A 29 -13.74 -9.19 -13.96
N ALA A 30 -14.59 -9.09 -14.97
CA ALA A 30 -14.31 -8.34 -16.19
C ALA A 30 -14.38 -6.80 -16.01
N ASN A 31 -14.85 -6.33 -14.86
CA ASN A 31 -15.06 -4.91 -14.57
C ASN A 31 -14.01 -4.35 -13.60
N PHE A 32 -12.85 -4.00 -14.16
CA PHE A 32 -11.70 -3.45 -13.44
C PHE A 32 -11.98 -2.10 -12.75
N TYR A 33 -13.05 -1.41 -13.16
CA TYR A 33 -13.45 -0.10 -12.61
C TYR A 33 -14.64 -0.18 -11.65
N SER A 34 -15.14 -1.38 -11.35
CA SER A 34 -16.25 -1.52 -10.41
C SER A 34 -15.75 -1.20 -8.99
N PRO A 35 -16.49 -0.42 -8.17
CA PRO A 35 -16.10 -0.14 -6.79
C PRO A 35 -15.93 -1.44 -5.97
N LEU A 36 -16.68 -2.50 -6.30
CA LEU A 36 -16.53 -3.83 -5.70
C LEU A 36 -15.17 -4.46 -6.02
N TYR A 37 -14.68 -4.27 -7.24
CA TYR A 37 -13.39 -4.77 -7.68
C TYR A 37 -12.24 -4.08 -6.96
N VAL A 38 -12.33 -2.76 -6.85
CA VAL A 38 -11.39 -1.94 -6.08
C VAL A 38 -11.36 -2.39 -4.61
N GLN A 39 -12.53 -2.59 -4.01
CA GLN A 39 -12.63 -3.07 -2.63
C GLN A 39 -12.02 -4.47 -2.46
N ALA A 40 -12.21 -5.35 -3.43
CA ALA A 40 -11.57 -6.67 -3.47
C ALA A 40 -10.04 -6.57 -3.51
N LYS A 41 -9.47 -5.71 -4.39
CA LYS A 41 -8.03 -5.46 -4.46
C LYS A 41 -7.46 -4.90 -3.15
N MET A 42 -8.16 -3.97 -2.51
CA MET A 42 -7.76 -3.43 -1.21
C MET A 42 -7.76 -4.50 -0.11
N ALA A 43 -8.77 -5.37 -0.10
CA ALA A 43 -8.85 -6.51 0.82
C ALA A 43 -7.73 -7.53 0.54
N LEU A 44 -7.45 -7.81 -0.73
CA LEU A 44 -6.40 -8.74 -1.16
C LEU A 44 -5.02 -8.26 -0.70
N ALA A 45 -4.70 -6.98 -0.88
CA ALA A 45 -3.45 -6.39 -0.38
C ALA A 45 -3.32 -6.45 1.16
N ARG A 46 -4.43 -6.36 1.90
CA ARG A 46 -4.43 -6.62 3.36
C ARG A 46 -4.19 -8.09 3.69
N ALA A 47 -4.77 -9.01 2.92
CA ALA A 47 -4.57 -10.44 3.09
C ALA A 47 -3.11 -10.82 2.84
N TYR A 48 -2.52 -10.32 1.75
CA TYR A 48 -1.09 -10.51 1.45
C TYR A 48 -0.19 -9.97 2.55
N ARG A 49 -0.51 -8.81 3.14
CA ARG A 49 0.22 -8.29 4.30
C ARG A 49 0.20 -9.27 5.48
N GLY A 50 -0.96 -9.84 5.78
CA GLY A 50 -1.12 -10.83 6.85
C GLY A 50 -0.44 -12.18 6.55
N ASN A 51 -0.32 -12.53 5.27
CA ASN A 51 0.29 -13.79 4.82
C ASN A 51 1.81 -13.71 4.59
N HIS A 52 2.50 -12.68 5.10
CA HIS A 52 3.93 -12.41 4.83
C HIS A 52 4.29 -12.17 3.35
N GLN A 53 3.29 -12.02 2.49
CA GLN A 53 3.41 -11.80 1.04
C GLN A 53 3.60 -10.30 0.73
N ARG A 54 4.64 -9.71 1.34
CA ARG A 54 4.87 -8.26 1.31
C ARG A 54 5.05 -7.72 -0.12
N GLN A 55 5.79 -8.43 -0.97
CA GLN A 55 6.04 -8.01 -2.35
C GLN A 55 4.75 -7.93 -3.18
N GLN A 56 3.86 -8.91 -3.04
CA GLN A 56 2.56 -8.91 -3.71
C GLN A 56 1.66 -7.77 -3.22
N ALA A 57 1.65 -7.50 -1.91
CA ALA A 57 0.91 -6.37 -1.35
C ALA A 57 1.41 -5.01 -1.87
N ILE A 58 2.73 -4.85 -2.04
CA ILE A 58 3.35 -3.63 -2.58
C ILE A 58 3.01 -3.45 -4.06
N ALA A 59 3.11 -4.52 -4.86
CA ALA A 59 2.75 -4.48 -6.28
C ALA A 59 1.30 -4.02 -6.48
N LEU A 60 0.36 -4.61 -5.73
CA LEU A 60 -1.04 -4.19 -5.74
C LEU A 60 -1.23 -2.74 -5.29
N ALA A 61 -0.50 -2.28 -4.28
CA ALA A 61 -0.59 -0.90 -3.84
C ALA A 61 -0.03 0.08 -4.88
N LEU A 62 1.02 -0.26 -5.62
CA LEU A 62 1.53 0.55 -6.72
C LEU A 62 0.53 0.66 -7.88
N GLU A 63 -0.15 -0.44 -8.20
CA GLU A 63 -1.25 -0.42 -9.18
C GLU A 63 -2.40 0.49 -8.73
N LEU A 64 -2.78 0.40 -7.45
CA LEU A 64 -3.88 1.18 -6.86
C LEU A 64 -3.51 2.67 -6.67
N GLU A 65 -2.22 3.01 -6.52
CA GLU A 65 -1.76 4.41 -6.45
C GLU A 65 -2.13 5.19 -7.72
N ASN A 66 -2.02 4.53 -8.87
CA ASN A 66 -2.29 5.11 -10.19
C ASN A 66 -3.79 5.06 -10.57
N HIS A 67 -4.66 4.62 -9.66
CA HIS A 67 -6.10 4.57 -9.90
C HIS A 67 -6.69 5.99 -9.95
N LEU A 68 -7.72 6.18 -10.77
CA LEU A 68 -8.43 7.47 -10.93
C LEU A 68 -9.15 7.93 -9.66
N ASP A 69 -9.31 7.02 -8.70
CA ASP A 69 -10.07 7.25 -7.48
C ASP A 69 -9.15 7.75 -6.36
N GLN A 70 -9.43 8.95 -5.87
CA GLN A 70 -8.57 9.63 -4.90
C GLN A 70 -8.51 8.88 -3.56
N GLU A 71 -9.59 8.21 -3.14
CA GLU A 71 -9.61 7.44 -1.90
C GLU A 71 -8.69 6.23 -1.99
N VAL A 72 -8.72 5.56 -3.14
CA VAL A 72 -7.88 4.39 -3.45
C VAL A 72 -6.41 4.78 -3.52
N SER A 73 -6.09 5.87 -4.22
CA SER A 73 -4.71 6.38 -4.32
C SER A 73 -4.15 6.76 -2.95
N GLN A 74 -4.95 7.43 -2.10
CA GLN A 74 -4.55 7.78 -0.73
C GLN A 74 -4.35 6.54 0.15
N TRP A 75 -5.22 5.54 0.02
CA TRP A 75 -5.08 4.28 0.74
C TRP A 75 -3.81 3.53 0.34
N ALA A 76 -3.54 3.43 -0.97
CA ALA A 76 -2.34 2.81 -1.52
C ALA A 76 -1.06 3.48 -1.01
N LYS A 77 -0.99 4.81 -1.06
CA LYS A 77 0.15 5.59 -0.53
C LYS A 77 0.39 5.35 0.96
N ARG A 78 -0.68 5.27 1.77
CA ARG A 78 -0.55 4.91 3.19
C ARG A 78 -0.02 3.49 3.37
N LEU A 79 -0.50 2.53 2.59
CA LEU A 79 -0.04 1.15 2.64
C LEU A 79 1.45 1.04 2.26
N LEU A 80 1.86 1.69 1.17
CA LEU A 80 3.26 1.78 0.73
C LEU A 80 4.14 2.46 1.77
N THR A 81 3.64 3.50 2.43
CA THR A 81 4.36 4.17 3.52
C THR A 81 4.58 3.24 4.72
N ILE A 82 3.59 2.42 5.08
CA ILE A 82 3.74 1.42 6.15
C ILE A 82 4.83 0.39 5.78
N PHE A 83 4.80 -0.12 4.55
CA PHE A 83 5.82 -1.06 4.08
C PHE A 83 7.20 -0.43 3.95
N GLY A 84 7.31 0.83 3.51
CA GLY A 84 8.55 1.59 3.44
C GLY A 84 9.11 1.94 4.82
N ALA A 85 8.24 2.25 5.78
CA ALA A 85 8.62 2.49 7.17
C ALA A 85 9.18 1.22 7.85
N GLU A 86 8.65 0.04 7.54
CA GLU A 86 9.21 -1.25 7.99
C GLU A 86 10.64 -1.50 7.45
N GLN A 87 11.00 -0.96 6.28
CA GLN A 87 12.37 -1.03 5.76
C GLN A 87 13.31 -0.03 6.45
N LYS A 88 12.79 1.14 6.84
CA LYS A 88 13.56 2.18 7.54
C LYS A 88 13.91 1.79 8.98
N THR A 89 13.15 0.89 9.62
CA THR A 89 13.49 0.37 10.95
C THR A 89 14.70 -0.56 10.98
N ILE A 90 15.19 -1.02 9.82
CA ILE A 90 16.43 -1.82 9.69
C ILE A 90 17.58 -1.04 9.05
N GLY A 91 17.39 0.24 8.72
CA GLY A 91 18.42 1.06 8.09
C GLY A 91 18.19 2.56 8.30
N ILE A 92 18.92 3.12 9.26
CA ILE A 92 19.52 4.48 9.28
C ILE A 92 18.75 5.67 8.67
N THR A 93 18.54 6.69 9.52
CA THR A 93 18.50 8.13 9.20
C THR A 93 17.94 8.56 7.84
N THR A 94 16.73 9.10 7.83
CA THR A 94 16.44 10.24 6.95
C THR A 94 15.64 11.23 7.76
N ASN A 95 16.39 12.18 8.32
CA ASN A 95 15.88 13.37 8.97
C ASN A 95 15.13 14.22 7.95
N GLY A 96 14.12 14.91 8.47
CA GLY A 96 13.24 15.79 7.74
C GLY A 96 14.01 16.82 6.93
N VAL A 97 13.59 16.94 5.68
CA VAL A 97 13.64 18.16 4.89
C VAL A 97 13.28 19.38 5.76
N LYS A 98 14.27 20.21 6.08
CA LYS A 98 14.06 21.65 6.26
C LYS A 98 15.28 22.43 5.76
N SER A 99 15.31 22.59 4.45
CA SER A 99 16.04 23.64 3.77
C SER A 99 15.64 25.01 4.37
N ARG A 100 16.58 25.71 5.03
CA ARG A 100 16.51 27.18 5.15
C ARG A 100 17.90 27.78 5.47
N SER A 101 18.55 28.20 4.39
CA SER A 101 19.30 29.46 4.23
C SER A 101 20.45 29.79 5.20
N LEU A 102 21.69 29.66 4.71
CA LEU A 102 22.85 30.39 5.25
C LEU A 102 22.71 31.91 4.97
N PRO A 103 22.86 32.80 5.95
CA PRO A 103 23.35 34.14 5.69
C PRO A 103 24.88 34.12 5.64
N ARG A 104 25.44 34.49 4.48
CA ARG A 104 26.87 34.72 4.25
C ARG A 104 27.38 35.77 5.24
N GLN A 105 28.34 35.38 6.09
CA GLN A 105 29.21 36.30 6.82
C GLN A 105 30.15 36.96 5.79
N HIS A 106 30.09 38.28 5.65
CA HIS A 106 31.12 39.05 4.97
C HIS A 106 31.75 39.95 6.04
N ASP A 107 32.78 39.41 6.69
CA ASP A 107 33.72 40.20 7.48
C ASP A 107 35.11 39.68 7.15
N LEU A 108 35.87 40.48 6.40
CA LEU A 108 37.33 40.41 6.44
C LEU A 108 37.90 41.81 6.18
N HIS A 109 38.19 42.46 7.29
CA HIS A 109 39.13 43.57 7.43
C HIS A 109 40.53 43.13 6.98
N ARG A 110 41.14 43.81 5.99
CA ARG A 110 42.56 44.20 6.03
C ARG A 110 42.89 45.25 4.98
#